data_AF-A0A133KS65-F1
#
_entry.id   AF-A0A133KS65-F1
#
_cell.length_a   1.000
_cell.length_b   1.000
_cell.length_c   1.000
_cell.angle_alpha   90.00
_cell.angle_beta   90.00
_cell.angle_gamma   90.00
#
_symmetry.space_group_name_H-M   'P 1'
#
loop_
_entity.id
_entity.type
_entity.pdbx_description
1 polymer ?
#
loop_
_entity_poly.entity_id
_entity_poly.type
_entity_poly.pdbx_seq_one_letter_code
_entity_poly.pdbx_strand_id
1 'polypeptide(L)' 'MTREQLEDWLPRLAAIEPEQRVALPGITPERTMQIVGGGIVADEIMRSLNVHEVEICPWALREGAILRWLDQFGRTRLGF' A
#
# COMPACT_ATOMS: atom_id res chain seq x y z
N MET A 1 -5.87 -4.44 9.25
CA MET A 1 -6.87 -3.97 8.25
C MET A 1 -7.53 -5.19 7.69
N THR A 2 -8.84 -5.33 7.92
CA THR A 2 -9.59 -6.52 7.49
C THR A 2 -10.10 -6.38 6.06
N ARG A 3 -10.34 -7.50 5.39
CA ARG A 3 -10.94 -7.52 4.05
C ARG A 3 -12.33 -6.90 4.06
N GLU A 4 -13.14 -7.19 5.07
CA GLU A 4 -14.49 -6.63 5.22
C GLU A 4 -14.47 -5.10 5.33
N GLN A 5 -13.49 -4.53 6.05
CA GLN A 5 -13.30 -3.08 6.11
C GLN A 5 -12.99 -2.50 4.72
N LEU A 6 -12.16 -3.19 3.93
CA LEU A 6 -11.82 -2.77 2.57
C LEU A 6 -13.05 -2.87 1.63
N GLU A 7 -13.80 -3.97 1.69
CA GLU A 7 -15.03 -4.19 0.94
C GLU A 7 -16.10 -3.12 1.25
N ASP A 8 -16.24 -2.67 2.50
CA ASP A 8 -17.16 -1.60 2.91
C ASP A 8 -16.73 -0.22 2.38
N TRP A 9 -15.43 0.07 2.42
CA TRP A 9 -14.90 1.38 2.02
C TRP A 9 -14.78 1.56 0.51
N LEU A 10 -14.52 0.49 -0.25
CA LEU A 10 -14.37 0.54 -1.71
C LEU A 10 -15.52 1.23 -2.46
N PRO A 11 -16.80 0.85 -2.27
CA PRO A 11 -17.91 1.50 -2.96
C PRO A 11 -18.10 2.96 -2.52
N ARG A 12 -17.81 3.29 -1.25
CA ARG A 12 -17.86 4.66 -0.74
C ARG A 12 -16.80 5.54 -1.40
N LEU A 13 -15.58 5.04 -1.51
CA LEU A 13 -14.47 5.74 -2.16
C LEU A 13 -14.72 5.91 -3.66
N ALA A 14 -15.32 4.91 -4.31
CA ALA A 14 -15.69 4.97 -5.72
C ALA A 14 -16.76 6.04 -6.00
N ALA A 15 -17.71 6.25 -5.08
CA ALA A 15 -18.77 7.26 -5.21
C ALA A 15 -18.29 8.71 -4.99
N ILE A 16 -17.11 8.91 -4.39
CA ILE A 16 -16.51 10.24 -4.23
C ILE A 16 -15.80 10.61 -5.52
N GLU A 17 -16.11 11.79 -6.06
CA GLU A 17 -15.43 12.31 -7.27
C GLU A 17 -13.92 12.45 -7.04
N PRO A 18 -13.07 12.16 -8.03
CA PRO A 18 -11.61 12.17 -7.86
C PRO A 18 -11.07 13.44 -7.20
N GLU A 19 -11.56 14.61 -7.59
CA GLU A 19 -11.14 15.91 -7.06
C GLU A 19 -11.49 16.08 -5.58
N GLN A 20 -12.53 15.40 -5.10
CA GLN A 20 -12.98 15.47 -3.72
C GLN A 20 -12.23 14.48 -2.81
N ARG A 21 -11.61 13.43 -3.38
CA ARG A 21 -10.90 12.39 -2.61
C ARG A 21 -9.71 12.95 -1.81
N VAL A 22 -9.12 14.07 -2.22
CA VAL A 22 -8.01 14.73 -1.49
C VAL A 22 -8.42 15.27 -0.12
N ALA A 23 -9.73 15.44 0.13
CA ALA A 23 -10.23 15.80 1.46
C ALA A 23 -10.09 14.65 2.47
N LEU A 24 -9.91 13.41 1.98
CA LEU A 24 -9.68 12.26 2.83
C LEU A 24 -8.20 12.20 3.29
N PRO A 25 -7.94 11.92 4.58
CA PRO A 25 -6.57 11.81 5.08
C PRO A 25 -5.72 10.81 4.29
N GLY A 26 -4.53 11.22 3.86
CA GLY A 26 -3.56 10.35 3.19
C GLY A 26 -3.73 10.17 1.69
N ILE A 27 -4.76 10.77 1.06
CA ILE A 27 -4.92 10.80 -0.40
C ILE A 27 -4.29 12.07 -0.96
N THR A 28 -3.25 11.90 -1.77
CA THR A 28 -2.61 13.01 -2.49
C THR A 28 -3.29 13.22 -3.85
N PRO A 29 -3.16 14.41 -4.48
CA PRO A 29 -3.75 14.68 -5.79
C PRO A 29 -3.34 13.66 -6.86
N GLU A 30 -2.10 13.17 -6.81
CA GLU A 30 -1.59 12.19 -7.76
C GLU A 30 -2.24 10.82 -7.60
N ARG A 31 -2.93 10.56 -6.48
CA ARG A 31 -3.54 9.26 -6.12
C ARG A 31 -5.03 9.18 -6.41
N THR A 32 -5.68 10.30 -6.69
CA THR A 32 -7.14 10.39 -6.77
C THR A 32 -7.74 9.46 -7.81
N MET A 33 -7.09 9.32 -8.96
CA MET A 33 -7.58 8.51 -10.08
C MET A 33 -7.39 7.00 -9.86
N GLN A 34 -6.30 6.58 -9.21
CA GLN A 34 -5.93 5.17 -9.08
C GLN A 34 -6.31 4.54 -7.74
N ILE A 35 -6.63 5.32 -6.70
CA ILE A 35 -6.82 4.79 -5.34
C ILE A 35 -7.93 3.71 -5.26
N VAL A 36 -9.02 3.89 -6.02
CA VAL A 36 -10.10 2.90 -6.11
C VAL A 36 -9.60 1.62 -6.78
N GLY A 37 -8.88 1.74 -7.91
CA GLY A 37 -8.29 0.60 -8.59
C GLY A 37 -7.29 -0.16 -7.72
N GLY A 38 -6.46 0.56 -6.94
CA GLY A 38 -5.54 -0.04 -5.98
C GLY A 38 -6.26 -0.83 -4.88
N GLY A 39 -7.39 -0.31 -4.38
CA GLY A 39 -8.21 -1.02 -3.41
C GLY A 39 -8.85 -2.29 -3.99
N ILE A 40 -9.34 -2.25 -5.24
CA ILE A 40 -9.90 -3.44 -5.91
C ILE A 40 -8.84 -4.53 -6.06
N VAL A 41 -7.63 -4.15 -6.52
CA VAL A 41 -6.51 -5.10 -6.64
C VAL A 41 -6.16 -5.69 -5.28
N ALA A 42 -6.14 -4.89 -4.21
CA ALA A 42 -5.89 -5.38 -2.86
C ALA A 42 -6.96 -6.36 -2.39
N ASP A 43 -8.26 -6.07 -2.59
CA ASP A 43 -9.35 -6.98 -2.25
C ASP A 43 -9.23 -8.32 -2.99
N GLU A 44 -9.00 -8.27 -4.31
CA GLU A 44 -8.88 -9.49 -5.13
C GLU A 44 -7.67 -10.34 -4.74
N ILE A 45 -6.54 -9.72 -4.37
CA ILE A 45 -5.38 -10.44 -3.85
C ILE A 45 -5.74 -11.10 -2.51
N MET A 46 -6.38 -10.38 -1.60
CA MET A 46 -6.79 -10.92 -0.30
C MET A 46 -7.79 -12.07 -0.47
N ARG A 47 -8.74 -11.97 -1.40
CA ARG A 47 -9.68 -13.02 -1.75
C ARG A 47 -8.97 -14.24 -2.34
N SER A 48 -8.11 -14.03 -3.33
CA SER A 48 -7.39 -15.11 -4.04
C SER A 48 -6.44 -15.89 -3.14
N LEU A 49 -5.83 -15.21 -2.17
CA LEU A 49 -4.90 -15.81 -1.21
C LEU A 49 -5.58 -16.31 0.08
N ASN A 50 -6.90 -16.19 0.18
CA ASN A 50 -7.67 -16.49 1.40
C ASN A 50 -7.12 -15.78 2.66
N VAL A 51 -6.77 -14.50 2.51
CA VAL A 51 -6.29 -13.62 3.59
C VAL A 51 -7.44 -12.75 4.09
N HIS A 52 -7.69 -12.79 5.39
CA HIS A 52 -8.78 -12.03 6.02
C HIS A 52 -8.32 -10.68 6.60
N GLU A 53 -7.05 -10.55 6.94
CA GLU A 53 -6.47 -9.34 7.51
C GLU A 53 -5.02 -9.17 7.06
N VAL A 54 -4.64 -7.91 6.84
CA VAL A 54 -3.26 -7.50 6.55
C VAL A 54 -2.85 -6.35 7.47
N GLU A 55 -1.55 -6.27 7.74
CA GLU A 55 -0.91 -5.13 8.40
C GLU A 55 -0.24 -4.24 7.35
N ILE A 56 -0.35 -2.92 7.52
CA ILE A 56 0.31 -1.96 6.62
C ILE A 56 1.76 -1.79 7.07
N CYS A 57 2.69 -2.33 6.27
CA CYS A 57 4.12 -2.14 6.49
C CYS A 57 4.54 -0.70 6.17
N PRO A 58 5.24 0.02 7.07
CA PRO A 58 5.73 1.37 6.77
C PRO A 58 6.98 1.39 5.86
N TRP A 59 7.52 0.22 5.51
CA TRP A 59 8.75 0.05 4.72
C TRP A 59 8.40 -0.51 3.35
N ALA A 60 9.07 -0.02 2.31
CA ALA A 60 8.80 -0.45 0.95
C ALA A 60 10.11 -0.69 0.16
N LEU A 61 10.03 -0.56 -1.16
CA LEU A 61 11.13 -0.78 -2.09
C LEU A 61 12.39 0.04 -1.78
N ARG A 62 12.23 1.28 -1.32
CA ARG A 62 13.35 2.18 -0.99
C ARG A 62 14.20 1.60 0.13
N GLU A 63 13.58 1.26 1.26
CA GLU A 63 14.28 0.71 2.40
C GLU A 63 14.85 -0.68 2.07
N GLY A 64 14.11 -1.50 1.32
CA GLY A 64 14.61 -2.78 0.83
C GLY A 64 15.84 -2.65 -0.07
N ALA A 65 15.90 -1.63 -0.93
CA ALA A 65 17.07 -1.37 -1.77
C ALA A 65 18.29 -0.94 -0.94
N ILE A 66 18.10 -0.09 0.07
CA ILE A 66 19.15 0.32 1.00
C ILE A 66 19.70 -0.89 1.77
N LEU A 67 18.81 -1.71 2.33
CA LEU A 67 19.20 -2.93 3.06
C LEU A 67 19.95 -3.91 2.16
N ARG A 68 19.50 -4.12 0.91
CA ARG A 68 20.22 -4.97 -0.06
C ARG A 68 21.61 -4.42 -0.36
N TRP A 69 21.75 -3.11 -0.52
CA TRP A 69 23.06 -2.50 -0.75
C TRP A 69 23.99 -2.67 0.46
N LEU A 70 23.48 -2.45 1.69
CA LEU A 70 24.24 -2.66 2.92
C LEU A 70 24.68 -4.12 3.09
N ASP A 71 23.82 -5.07 2.75
CA ASP A 71 24.15 -6.50 2.85
C ASP A 71 25.27 -6.91 1.87
N GLN A 72 25.33 -6.26 0.70
CA GLN A 72 26.34 -6.54 -0.33
C GLN A 72 27.68 -5.81 -0.11
N PHE A 73 27.65 -4.54 0.36
CA PHE A 73 28.82 -3.66 0.39
C PHE A 73 29.18 -3.14 1.79
N GLY A 74 28.28 -3.24 2.77
CA GLY A 74 28.53 -2.81 4.14
C GLY A 74 29.55 -3.71 4.85
N ARG A 75 29.51 -5.02 4.59
CA ARG A 75 30.44 -6.01 5.17
C ARG A 75 31.88 -5.88 4.66
N THR A 76 32.10 -5.30 3.48
CA THR A 76 33.44 -5.22 2.87
C THR A 76 34.24 -3.97 3.24
N ARG A 77 33.64 -2.99 3.94
CA ARG A 77 34.33 -1.73 4.31
C ARG A 77 34.49 -1.48 5.81
N LEU A 78 33.73 -2.16 6.66
CA LEU A 78 33.83 -2.06 8.12
C LEU A 78 34.10 -3.46 8.67
N GLY A 79 35.38 -3.84 8.76
CA GLY A 79 35.79 -5.13 9.30
C GLY A 79 35.34 -5.29 10.76
N PHE A 80 34.31 -6.10 10.95
CA PHE A 80 34.16 -7.05 12.05
C PHE A 80 33.90 -8.42 11.43
#